data_AF-U7QWV0-F1
#
_entry.id   AF-U7QWV0-F1
#
_cell.length_a   1.000
_cell.length_b   1.000
_cell.length_c   1.000
_cell.angle_alpha   90.00
_cell.angle_beta   90.00
_cell.angle_gamma   90.00
#
_symmetry.space_group_name_H-M   'P 1'
#
loop_
_entity.id
_entity.type
_entity.pdbx_description
1 polymer ?
#
loop_
_entity_poly.entity_id
_entity_poly.type
_entity_poly.pdbx_seq_one_letter_code
_entity_poly.pdbx_strand_id
1 'polypeptide(L)'
;MLFICIGMISAPAFSAETNSGVVRVAEIKADWKVDTNNPLLYYYTFNGVLASNCGKPGYLWAKSSDENINKLLNQAYTQSLNIKVGVESGSCIITTVYIIRPR
;
A
#
# COMPACT_ATOMS: atom_id res chain seq x y z
N MET A 1 -36.33 -13.56 24.57
CA MET A 1 -35.05 -12.95 24.15
C MET A 1 -34.53 -13.74 22.96
N LEU A 2 -34.55 -13.16 21.76
CA LEU A 2 -34.08 -13.80 20.54
C LEU A 2 -32.76 -13.11 20.14
N PHE A 3 -31.63 -13.79 20.34
CA PHE A 3 -30.31 -13.31 19.91
C PHE A 3 -30.12 -13.67 18.44
N ILE A 4 -30.20 -12.68 17.57
CA ILE A 4 -29.84 -12.82 16.16
C ILE A 4 -28.34 -12.58 16.05
N CYS A 5 -27.56 -13.65 15.98
CA CYS A 5 -26.16 -13.59 15.61
C CYS A 5 -26.07 -13.26 14.11
N ILE A 6 -25.97 -11.98 13.78
CA ILE A 6 -25.65 -11.54 12.42
C ILE A 6 -24.21 -11.98 12.16
N GLY A 7 -24.07 -13.08 11.42
CA GLY A 7 -22.78 -13.60 10.98
C GLY A 7 -22.03 -12.50 10.25
N MET A 8 -20.87 -12.12 10.79
CA MET A 8 -19.90 -11.30 10.08
C MET A 8 -19.45 -12.10 8.85
N ILE A 9 -19.98 -11.74 7.69
CA ILE A 9 -19.44 -12.20 6.41
C ILE A 9 -18.09 -11.51 6.29
N SER A 10 -17.03 -12.17 6.76
CA SER A 10 -15.66 -11.76 6.47
C SER A 10 -15.48 -11.94 4.97
N ALA A 11 -15.61 -10.86 4.21
CA ALA A 11 -15.16 -10.85 2.84
C ALA A 11 -13.68 -11.24 2.85
N PRO A 12 -13.25 -12.26 2.09
CA PRO A 12 -11.83 -12.50 1.92
C PRO A 12 -11.25 -11.24 1.31
N ALA A 13 -10.35 -10.58 2.04
CA ALA A 13 -9.51 -9.55 1.44
C ALA A 13 -8.74 -10.27 0.33
N PHE A 14 -9.13 -10.03 -0.93
CA PHE A 14 -8.38 -10.49 -2.08
C PHE A 14 -6.99 -9.86 -1.95
N SER A 15 -6.06 -10.62 -1.41
CA SER A 15 -4.64 -10.32 -1.42
C SER A 15 -4.22 -10.35 -2.89
N ALA A 16 -4.41 -9.24 -3.59
CA ALA A 16 -4.03 -9.11 -4.98
C ALA A 16 -2.52 -9.36 -5.06
N GLU A 17 -2.13 -10.32 -5.90
CA GLU A 17 -0.73 -10.69 -6.10
C GLU A 17 0.09 -9.45 -6.48
N THR A 18 1.35 -9.40 -6.05
CA THR A 18 2.20 -8.25 -6.37
C THR A 18 2.44 -8.17 -7.87
N ASN A 19 2.24 -6.98 -8.43
CA ASN A 19 2.38 -6.70 -9.86
C ASN A 19 3.50 -5.69 -10.15
N SER A 20 4.31 -5.32 -9.16
CA SER A 20 5.53 -4.53 -9.33
C SER A 20 6.78 -5.39 -9.56
N GLY A 21 7.84 -4.77 -10.07
CA GLY A 21 9.20 -5.27 -9.90
C GLY A 21 9.66 -5.23 -8.43
N VAL A 22 10.94 -5.52 -8.19
CA VAL A 22 11.55 -5.22 -6.88
C VAL A 22 11.71 -3.71 -6.76
N VAL A 23 11.18 -3.14 -5.70
CA VAL A 23 11.18 -1.70 -5.44
C VAL A 23 11.61 -1.39 -4.00
N ARG A 24 11.91 -0.13 -3.73
CA ARG A 24 12.13 0.40 -2.36
C ARG A 24 11.27 1.63 -2.18
N VAL A 25 10.73 1.84 -0.98
CA VAL A 25 10.03 3.10 -0.67
C VAL A 25 11.05 4.23 -0.72
N ALA A 26 10.79 5.25 -1.53
CA ALA A 26 11.69 6.38 -1.72
C ALA A 26 11.30 7.53 -0.78
N GLU A 27 10.01 7.87 -0.72
CA GLU A 27 9.50 8.94 0.14
C GLU A 27 8.14 8.56 0.71
N ILE A 28 7.84 9.09 1.89
CA ILE A 28 6.51 9.06 2.52
C ILE A 28 6.07 10.51 2.65
N LYS A 29 4.93 10.86 2.05
CA LYS A 29 4.35 12.20 2.20
C LYS A 29 4.03 12.43 3.68
N ALA A 30 4.40 13.56 4.26
CA ALA A 30 4.19 13.84 5.69
C ALA A 30 2.86 14.60 5.96
N ASP A 31 2.41 15.39 5.01
CA ASP A 31 1.25 16.29 5.05
C ASP A 31 -0.03 15.67 4.47
N TRP A 32 -0.07 14.34 4.30
CA TRP A 32 -1.22 13.61 3.75
C TRP A 32 -2.55 13.87 4.48
N LYS A 33 -2.50 14.23 5.78
CA LYS A 33 -3.66 14.63 6.60
C LYS A 33 -4.29 15.94 6.15
N VAL A 34 -3.49 16.82 5.55
CA VAL A 34 -3.95 18.12 5.03
C VAL A 34 -4.64 17.90 3.68
N ASP A 35 -4.13 16.96 2.89
CA ASP A 35 -4.69 16.61 1.59
C ASP A 35 -6.03 15.85 1.71
N THR A 36 -6.23 15.09 2.80
CA THR A 36 -7.39 14.22 2.96
C THR A 36 -7.90 14.16 4.40
N ASN A 37 -9.23 14.17 4.58
CA ASN A 37 -9.88 13.96 5.88
C ASN A 37 -9.79 12.50 6.40
N ASN A 38 -8.92 11.67 5.81
CA ASN A 38 -8.77 10.27 6.20
C ASN A 38 -7.48 10.05 7.00
N PRO A 39 -7.55 9.78 8.32
CA PRO A 39 -6.38 9.63 9.21
C PRO A 39 -5.53 8.37 8.94
N LEU A 40 -5.93 7.53 8.00
CA LEU A 40 -5.20 6.32 7.64
C LEU A 40 -4.59 6.37 6.25
N LEU A 41 -4.84 7.42 5.46
CA LEU A 41 -4.40 7.48 4.07
C LEU A 41 -2.99 8.07 3.96
N TYR A 42 -2.02 7.24 3.59
CA TYR A 42 -0.64 7.67 3.34
C TYR A 42 -0.32 7.62 1.86
N TYR A 43 0.62 8.47 1.45
CA TYR A 43 1.15 8.50 0.09
C TYR A 43 2.64 8.16 0.09
N TYR A 44 3.05 7.40 -0.92
CA TYR A 44 4.37 6.80 -1.06
C TYR A 44 4.90 7.00 -2.47
N THR A 45 6.20 7.29 -2.60
CA THR A 45 6.95 7.14 -3.86
C THR A 45 7.87 5.94 -3.77
N PHE A 46 8.28 5.40 -4.92
CA PHE A 46 9.07 4.18 -4.99
C PHE A 46 10.25 4.35 -5.93
N ASN A 47 11.40 3.83 -5.51
CA ASN A 47 12.54 3.57 -6.38
C ASN A 47 12.32 2.21 -7.04
N GLY A 48 12.07 2.22 -8.35
CA GLY A 48 11.80 1.04 -9.17
C GLY A 48 10.50 1.16 -9.96
N VAL A 49 10.06 0.06 -10.57
CA VAL A 49 8.90 0.05 -11.49
C VAL A 49 7.69 -0.57 -10.82
N LEU A 50 6.63 0.24 -10.65
CA LEU A 50 5.30 -0.23 -10.26
C LEU A 50 4.49 -0.66 -11.49
N ALA A 51 3.36 -1.31 -11.25
CA ALA A 51 2.43 -1.64 -12.31
C ALA A 51 1.78 -0.38 -12.93
N SER A 52 1.41 -0.49 -14.21
CA SER A 52 0.70 0.56 -14.95
C SER A 52 1.47 1.89 -15.00
N ASN A 53 0.79 3.02 -14.76
CA ASN A 53 1.36 4.37 -14.74
C ASN A 53 1.76 4.83 -13.34
N CYS A 54 1.53 4.03 -12.30
CA CYS A 54 1.87 4.39 -10.93
C CYS A 54 3.39 4.56 -10.78
N GLY A 55 3.82 5.61 -10.09
CA GLY A 55 5.23 5.97 -9.94
C GLY A 55 5.85 6.68 -11.16
N LYS A 56 5.09 6.93 -12.24
CA LYS A 56 5.54 7.74 -13.38
C LYS A 56 5.17 9.22 -13.20
N PRO A 57 5.80 10.15 -13.96
CA PRO A 57 5.37 11.55 -13.99
C PRO A 57 3.85 11.67 -14.25
N GLY A 58 3.16 12.49 -13.44
CA GLY A 58 1.70 12.63 -13.46
C GLY A 58 0.94 11.68 -12.52
N TYR A 59 1.55 10.54 -12.14
CA TYR A 59 0.99 9.53 -11.22
C TYR A 59 2.04 9.07 -10.21
N LEU A 60 2.86 10.01 -9.74
CA LEU A 60 4.07 9.74 -8.96
C LEU A 60 3.75 9.02 -7.64
N TRP A 61 2.64 9.39 -7.01
CA TRP A 61 2.26 8.91 -5.69
C TRP A 61 1.35 7.69 -5.80
N ALA A 62 1.76 6.59 -5.16
CA ALA A 62 0.85 5.52 -4.80
C ALA A 62 0.38 5.70 -3.36
N LYS A 63 -0.78 5.16 -3.00
CA LYS A 63 -1.44 5.44 -1.72
C LYS A 63 -2.02 4.20 -1.07
N SER A 64 -2.16 4.22 0.25
CA SER A 64 -2.86 3.17 0.98
C SER A 64 -3.53 3.73 2.21
N SER A 65 -4.76 3.29 2.46
CA SER A 65 -5.48 3.51 3.72
C SER A 65 -5.52 2.28 4.62
N ASP A 66 -4.87 1.18 4.20
CA ASP A 66 -4.80 -0.05 4.98
C ASP A 66 -3.66 0.05 6.00
N GLU A 67 -4.01 -0.11 7.28
CA GLU A 67 -3.06 0.04 8.40
C GLU A 67 -1.89 -0.95 8.33
N ASN A 68 -2.15 -2.19 7.91
CA ASN A 68 -1.12 -3.22 7.84
C ASN A 68 -0.16 -2.95 6.68
N ILE A 69 -0.68 -2.57 5.52
CA ILE A 69 0.13 -2.12 4.37
C ILE A 69 0.99 -0.92 4.79
N ASN A 70 0.39 0.08 5.44
CA ASN A 70 1.10 1.29 5.84
C ASN A 70 2.19 1.02 6.87
N LYS A 71 1.96 0.07 7.78
CA LYS A 71 2.97 -0.41 8.73
C LYS A 71 4.13 -1.09 8.01
N LEU A 72 3.85 -1.98 7.06
CA LEU A 72 4.89 -2.68 6.28
C LEU A 72 5.71 -1.71 5.42
N LEU A 73 5.08 -0.72 4.78
CA LEU A 73 5.76 0.29 3.98
C LEU A 73 6.64 1.21 4.84
N ASN A 74 6.16 1.64 6.01
CA ASN A 74 6.99 2.38 6.98
C ASN A 74 8.19 1.56 7.45
N GLN A 75 7.98 0.27 7.76
CA GLN A 75 9.07 -0.62 8.12
C GLN A 75 10.08 -0.76 6.97
N ALA A 76 9.61 -0.95 5.74
CA ALA A 76 10.47 -1.07 4.57
C ALA A 76 11.26 0.21 4.29
N TYR A 77 10.65 1.38 4.48
CA TYR A 77 11.30 2.67 4.35
C TYR A 77 12.41 2.85 5.40
N THR A 78 12.07 2.70 6.68
CA THR A 78 13.01 2.89 7.81
C THR A 78 14.18 1.91 7.80
N GLN A 79 13.93 0.67 7.39
CA GLN A 79 14.94 -0.39 7.30
C GLN A 79 15.57 -0.49 5.91
N SER A 80 15.22 0.40 4.98
CA SER A 80 15.82 0.42 3.65
C SER A 80 15.65 -0.90 2.87
N LEU A 81 14.54 -1.62 3.07
CA LEU A 81 14.30 -2.96 2.54
C LEU A 81 13.84 -2.96 1.08
N ASN A 82 14.19 -4.03 0.37
CA ASN A 82 13.61 -4.36 -0.93
C ASN A 82 12.24 -5.02 -0.73
N ILE A 83 11.25 -4.59 -1.51
CA ILE A 83 9.88 -5.07 -1.44
C ILE A 83 9.30 -5.32 -2.83
N LYS A 84 8.18 -6.06 -2.89
CA LYS A 84 7.26 -6.06 -4.03
C LYS A 84 5.91 -5.55 -3.56
N VAL A 85 5.19 -4.86 -4.43
CA VAL A 85 3.87 -4.29 -4.12
C VAL A 85 2.85 -4.65 -5.19
N GLY A 86 1.61 -4.83 -4.76
CA GLY A 86 0.43 -4.91 -5.62
C GLY A 86 -0.20 -3.53 -5.68
N VAL A 87 -0.50 -3.04 -6.88
CA VAL A 87 -1.08 -1.72 -7.10
C VAL A 87 -2.27 -1.81 -8.05
N GLU A 88 -3.39 -1.19 -7.66
CA GLU A 88 -4.56 -0.97 -8.50
C GLU A 88 -4.26 0.13 -9.54
N SER A 89 -4.50 -0.18 -10.81
CA SER A 89 -3.93 0.57 -11.94
C SER A 89 -4.56 1.94 -12.21
N GLY A 90 -5.80 2.17 -11.78
CA GLY A 90 -6.56 3.40 -12.05
C GLY A 90 -6.33 4.50 -11.01
N SER A 91 -6.15 4.13 -9.74
CA SER A 91 -6.02 5.10 -8.64
C SER A 91 -4.73 4.98 -7.84
N CYS A 92 -3.82 4.10 -8.26
CA CYS A 92 -2.54 3.81 -7.63
C CYS A 92 -2.67 3.45 -6.14
N ILE A 93 -3.73 2.72 -5.80
CA ILE A 93 -3.93 2.19 -4.46
C ILE A 93 -3.08 0.93 -4.30
N ILE A 94 -2.24 0.90 -3.27
CA ILE A 94 -1.43 -0.25 -2.89
C ILE A 94 -2.34 -1.24 -2.18
N THR A 95 -2.41 -2.46 -2.70
CA THR A 95 -3.30 -3.51 -2.21
C THR A 95 -2.56 -4.64 -1.50
N THR A 96 -1.25 -4.77 -1.70
CA THR A 96 -0.43 -5.84 -1.11
C THR A 96 1.04 -5.44 -1.05
N VAL A 97 1.78 -5.93 -0.05
CA VAL A 97 3.22 -5.68 0.14
C VAL A 97 3.91 -6.97 0.58
N TYR A 98 4.97 -7.36 -0.13
CA TYR A 98 5.88 -8.44 0.27
C TYR A 98 7.27 -7.90 0.56
N ILE A 99 7.75 -8.11 1.79
CA ILE A 99 9.12 -7.78 2.17
C ILE A 99 10.05 -8.89 1.67
N ILE A 100 11.07 -8.52 0.89
CA ILE A 100 12.12 -9.43 0.44
C ILE A 100 13.18 -9.48 1.54
N ARG A 101 13.23 -10.59 2.29
CA ARG A 101 14.28 -10.78 3.30
C ARG A 101 15.59 -11.15 2.61
N PRO A 102 16.71 -10.48 2.94
CA PRO A 102 18.03 -10.97 2.54
C PRO A 102 18.26 -12.36 3.17
N ARG A 103 18.79 -13.29 2.37
CA ARG A 103 19.26 -14.60 2.85
C ARG A 103 20.63 -14.45 3.49
#